data_AF-A0A914V1M6-F1
#
_entry.id   AF-A0A914V1M6-F1
#
_cell.length_a   1.000
_cell.length_b   1.000
_cell.length_c   1.000
_cell.angle_alpha   90.00
_cell.angle_beta   90.00
_cell.angle_gamma   90.00
#
_symmetry.space_group_name_H-M   'P 1'
#
loop_
_entity.id
_entity.type
_entity.pdbx_description
1 polymer ?
#
loop_
_entity_poly.entity_id
_entity_poly.type
_entity_poly.pdbx_seq_one_letter_code
_entity_poly.pdbx_strand_id
1 'polypeptide(L)'
;RKTPISTPLDYETFLTKNLTILENDSQRDLLLFPRDDVTEQSVLAEERTFVPTVTDEHVKEAKWLLTQEALKLYSSPFRILTFNYAQFAGDFNRTNESDSDLPQLLYEIDLAAADEERDLVDCSNRQEVVKEGFLLLAPDAGLLDNFK
;
A
#
# COMPACT_ATOMS: atom_id res chain seq x y z
N ARG A 1 -21.63 -19.12 11.36
CA ARG A 1 -21.30 -17.77 10.85
C ARG A 1 -22.55 -16.92 10.92
N LYS A 2 -22.52 -15.71 11.50
CA LYS A 2 -23.66 -14.79 11.47
C LYS A 2 -23.92 -14.40 10.01
N THR A 3 -25.18 -14.37 9.59
CA THR A 3 -25.56 -13.89 8.26
C THR A 3 -25.30 -12.39 8.17
N PRO A 4 -24.79 -11.89 7.02
CA PRO A 4 -24.59 -10.47 6.84
C PRO A 4 -25.92 -9.71 7.00
N ILE A 5 -25.85 -8.52 7.59
CA ILE A 5 -27.00 -7.69 7.96
C ILE A 5 -27.72 -7.14 6.71
N SER A 6 -27.02 -7.02 5.59
CA SER A 6 -27.58 -6.61 4.30
C SER A 6 -27.18 -7.59 3.20
N THR A 7 -27.98 -7.61 2.15
CA THR A 7 -27.62 -8.26 0.89
C THR A 7 -26.36 -7.60 0.31
N PRO A 8 -25.47 -8.38 -0.32
CA PRO A 8 -24.31 -7.81 -1.00
C PRO A 8 -24.78 -6.85 -2.11
N LEU A 9 -24.07 -5.74 -2.25
CA LEU A 9 -24.36 -4.76 -3.28
C LEU A 9 -23.99 -5.32 -4.66
N ASP A 10 -24.89 -5.18 -5.62
CA ASP A 10 -24.61 -5.50 -7.02
C ASP A 10 -23.95 -4.29 -7.70
N TYR A 11 -22.61 -4.32 -7.69
CA TYR A 11 -21.78 -3.23 -8.22
C TYR A 11 -22.03 -3.00 -9.72
N GLU A 12 -22.23 -4.05 -10.52
CA GLU A 12 -22.44 -3.93 -11.96
C GLU A 12 -23.72 -3.14 -12.26
N THR A 13 -24.82 -3.54 -11.60
CA THR A 13 -26.11 -2.86 -11.76
C THR A 13 -26.04 -1.43 -11.22
N PHE A 14 -25.35 -1.19 -10.11
CA PHE A 14 -25.19 0.15 -9.54
C PHE A 14 -24.40 1.07 -10.46
N LEU A 15 -23.24 0.62 -10.95
CA LEU A 15 -22.38 1.38 -11.86
C LEU A 15 -23.12 1.70 -13.16
N THR A 16 -23.83 0.73 -13.73
CA THR A 16 -24.59 0.93 -14.97
C THR A 16 -25.69 1.99 -14.81
N LYS A 17 -26.41 1.98 -13.68
CA LYS A 17 -27.48 2.95 -13.40
C LYS A 17 -26.97 4.36 -13.12
N ASN A 18 -25.80 4.48 -12.48
CA ASN A 18 -25.27 5.75 -12.01
C ASN A 18 -24.09 6.26 -12.86
N LEU A 19 -23.79 5.62 -13.99
CA LEU A 19 -22.62 5.91 -14.83
C LEU A 19 -22.52 7.39 -15.17
N THR A 20 -23.62 8.01 -15.62
CA THR A 20 -23.63 9.42 -16.02
C THR A 20 -23.34 10.37 -14.85
N ILE A 21 -23.76 10.02 -13.62
CA ILE A 21 -23.48 10.82 -12.43
C ILE A 21 -22.00 10.70 -12.09
N LEU A 22 -21.47 9.47 -12.09
CA LEU A 22 -20.07 9.17 -11.80
C LEU A 22 -19.12 9.78 -12.84
N GLU A 23 -19.52 9.81 -14.12
CA GLU A 23 -18.71 10.40 -15.19
C GLU A 23 -18.59 11.92 -15.12
N ASN A 24 -19.58 12.59 -14.55
CA ASN A 24 -19.64 14.05 -14.40
C ASN A 24 -19.10 14.54 -13.04
N ASP A 25 -18.70 13.62 -12.15
CA ASP A 25 -18.15 13.99 -10.85
C ASP A 25 -16.77 14.63 -10.98
N SER A 26 -16.54 15.74 -10.27
CA SER A 26 -15.25 16.45 -10.26
C SER A 26 -14.08 15.60 -9.76
N GLN A 27 -14.36 14.59 -8.93
CA GLN A 27 -13.40 13.65 -8.36
C GLN A 27 -13.59 12.24 -8.91
N ARG A 28 -14.15 12.10 -10.13
CA ARG A 28 -14.37 10.83 -10.82
C ARG A 28 -13.17 9.88 -10.73
N ASP A 29 -11.96 10.40 -10.87
CA ASP A 29 -10.74 9.60 -10.92
C ASP A 29 -10.38 8.95 -9.57
N LEU A 30 -11.00 9.37 -8.46
CA LEU A 30 -10.93 8.69 -7.16
C LEU A 30 -11.96 7.55 -7.02
N LEU A 31 -13.04 7.60 -7.81
CA LEU A 31 -14.17 6.67 -7.72
C LEU A 31 -14.09 5.57 -8.79
N LEU A 32 -13.60 5.92 -9.97
CA LEU A 32 -13.52 5.04 -11.13
C LEU A 32 -12.05 4.76 -11.46
N PHE A 33 -11.75 3.49 -11.72
CA PHE A 33 -10.50 3.15 -12.37
C PHE A 33 -10.44 3.79 -13.77
N PRO A 34 -9.27 4.30 -14.20
CA PRO A 34 -9.11 4.80 -15.55
C PRO A 34 -9.51 3.71 -16.56
N ARG A 35 -10.29 4.09 -17.59
CA ARG A 35 -10.74 3.14 -18.61
C ARG A 35 -9.59 2.50 -19.39
N ASP A 36 -8.48 3.23 -19.48
CA ASP A 36 -7.29 2.84 -20.24
C ASP A 36 -6.13 2.43 -19.31
N ASP A 37 -6.42 1.88 -18.13
CA ASP A 37 -5.37 1.48 -17.17
C ASP A 37 -4.73 0.12 -17.51
N VAL A 38 -5.41 -0.65 -18.38
CA VAL A 38 -5.01 -2.00 -18.76
C VAL A 38 -5.04 -2.15 -20.27
N THR A 39 -4.05 -2.81 -20.83
CA THR A 39 -4.03 -3.28 -22.22
C THR A 39 -4.34 -4.77 -22.28
N GLU A 40 -5.27 -5.14 -23.15
CA GLU A 40 -5.59 -6.54 -23.45
C GLU A 40 -4.82 -6.98 -24.69
N GLN A 41 -4.12 -8.11 -24.59
CA GLN A 41 -3.49 -8.77 -25.72
C GLN A 41 -3.98 -10.21 -25.82
N SER A 42 -4.45 -10.60 -27.01
CA SER A 42 -4.76 -12.00 -27.32
C SER A 42 -3.49 -12.67 -27.84
N VAL A 43 -3.08 -13.76 -27.19
CA VAL A 43 -1.87 -14.51 -27.53
C VAL A 43 -2.25 -15.98 -27.73
N LEU A 44 -1.71 -16.58 -28.79
CA LEU A 44 -1.91 -18.01 -29.06
C LEU A 44 -1.05 -18.83 -28.10
N ALA A 45 -1.61 -19.92 -27.59
CA ALA A 45 -0.85 -20.98 -26.92
C ALA A 45 0.31 -21.41 -27.79
N GLU A 46 1.54 -21.26 -27.29
CA GLU A 46 2.69 -21.89 -27.93
C GLU A 46 2.53 -23.40 -27.77
N GLU A 47 2.18 -24.06 -28.86
CA GLU A 47 2.13 -25.51 -28.89
C GLU A 47 3.52 -26.08 -29.10
N ARG A 48 3.84 -27.15 -28.37
CA ARG A 48 5.08 -27.90 -28.54
C ARG A 48 5.15 -28.60 -29.91
N THR A 49 4.02 -28.74 -30.58
CA THR A 49 3.83 -29.40 -31.88
C THR A 49 3.41 -28.39 -32.94
N PHE A 50 3.88 -28.60 -34.18
CA PHE A 50 3.51 -27.77 -35.33
C PHE A 50 2.03 -27.90 -35.72
N VAL A 51 1.37 -28.97 -35.29
CA VAL A 51 -0.04 -29.26 -35.55
C VAL A 51 -0.80 -29.25 -34.23
N PRO A 52 -2.00 -28.61 -34.18
CA PRO A 52 -2.86 -28.61 -33.00
C PRO A 52 -3.14 -30.03 -32.51
N THR A 53 -2.87 -30.29 -31.23
CA THR A 53 -3.16 -31.61 -30.64
C THR A 53 -4.67 -31.88 -30.53
N VAL A 54 -5.47 -30.81 -30.45
CA VAL A 54 -6.93 -30.87 -30.34
C VAL A 54 -7.54 -30.16 -31.54
N THR A 55 -8.55 -30.78 -32.13
CA THR A 55 -9.33 -30.22 -33.25
C THR A 55 -10.78 -30.06 -32.81
N ASP A 56 -11.56 -29.28 -33.56
CA ASP A 56 -12.98 -29.08 -33.28
C ASP A 56 -13.79 -30.39 -33.30
N GLU A 57 -13.34 -31.40 -34.04
CA GLU A 57 -13.95 -32.72 -34.07
C GLU A 57 -13.77 -33.44 -32.73
N HIS A 58 -12.56 -33.43 -32.17
CA HIS A 58 -12.29 -34.00 -30.84
C HIS A 58 -13.12 -33.33 -29.74
N VAL A 59 -13.41 -32.03 -29.85
CA VAL A 59 -14.30 -31.32 -28.93
C VAL A 59 -15.73 -31.85 -29.02
N LYS A 60 -16.24 -32.09 -30.24
CA LYS A 60 -17.61 -32.59 -30.45
C LYS A 60 -17.77 -34.06 -30.04
N GLU A 61 -16.73 -34.85 -30.21
CA GLU A 61 -16.71 -36.27 -29.83
C GLU A 61 -16.63 -36.50 -28.31
N ALA A 62 -16.15 -35.50 -27.56
CA ALA A 62 -16.07 -35.62 -26.11
C ALA A 62 -17.48 -35.77 -25.50
N LYS A 63 -17.69 -36.88 -24.80
CA LYS A 63 -18.99 -37.26 -24.21
C LYS A 63 -19.45 -36.34 -23.07
N TRP A 64 -18.50 -35.73 -22.36
CA TRP A 64 -18.78 -34.97 -21.14
C TRP A 64 -18.68 -33.47 -21.42
N LEU A 65 -19.70 -32.71 -21.02
CA LEU A 65 -19.74 -31.25 -21.21
C LEU A 65 -18.52 -30.55 -20.59
N LEU A 66 -18.09 -31.00 -19.40
CA LEU A 66 -16.88 -30.45 -18.76
C LEU A 66 -15.63 -30.67 -19.61
N THR A 67 -15.50 -31.83 -20.25
CA THR A 67 -14.39 -32.14 -21.14
C THR A 67 -14.46 -31.29 -22.41
N GLN A 68 -15.65 -31.06 -22.97
CA GLN A 68 -15.82 -30.17 -24.11
C GLN A 68 -15.35 -28.74 -23.79
N GLU A 69 -15.80 -28.19 -22.65
CA GLU A 69 -15.41 -26.84 -22.23
C GLU A 69 -13.92 -26.75 -21.88
N ALA A 70 -13.34 -27.79 -21.25
CA ALA A 70 -11.91 -27.83 -21.00
C ALA A 70 -11.10 -27.85 -22.31
N LEU A 71 -11.49 -28.67 -23.29
CA LEU A 71 -10.82 -28.74 -24.59
C LEU A 71 -10.90 -27.40 -25.33
N LYS A 72 -12.06 -26.73 -25.32
CA LYS A 72 -12.21 -25.38 -25.89
C LYS A 72 -11.31 -24.38 -25.18
N LEU A 73 -11.30 -24.39 -23.85
CA LEU A 73 -10.50 -23.47 -23.04
C LEU A 73 -9.01 -23.61 -23.37
N TYR A 74 -8.46 -24.83 -23.34
CA TYR A 74 -7.05 -25.08 -23.60
C TYR A 74 -6.63 -24.89 -25.06
N SER A 75 -7.55 -25.05 -26.01
CA SER A 75 -7.29 -24.82 -27.43
C SER A 75 -7.47 -23.36 -27.86
N SER A 76 -8.10 -22.53 -27.01
CA SER A 76 -8.38 -21.14 -27.34
C SER A 76 -7.18 -20.21 -27.06
N PRO A 77 -7.04 -19.09 -27.78
CA PRO A 77 -6.06 -18.07 -27.44
C PRO A 77 -6.30 -17.54 -26.02
N PHE A 78 -5.22 -17.33 -25.27
CA PHE A 78 -5.31 -16.73 -23.94
C PHE A 78 -5.26 -15.20 -24.05
N ARG A 79 -6.00 -14.53 -23.16
CA ARG A 79 -6.02 -13.07 -23.06
C ARG A 79 -5.12 -12.66 -21.90
N ILE A 80 -4.07 -11.90 -22.20
CA ILE A 80 -3.21 -11.27 -21.19
C ILE A 80 -3.73 -9.87 -20.93
N LEU A 81 -3.89 -9.53 -19.65
CA LEU A 81 -4.16 -8.18 -19.19
C LEU A 81 -2.88 -7.61 -18.58
N THR A 82 -2.38 -6.51 -19.14
CA THR A 82 -1.17 -5.82 -18.66
C THR A 82 -1.54 -4.42 -18.17
N PHE A 83 -1.17 -4.09 -16.92
CA PHE A 83 -1.33 -2.72 -16.42
C PHE A 83 -0.34 -1.81 -17.11
N ASN A 84 -0.83 -0.69 -17.67
CA ASN A 84 -0.02 0.23 -18.46
C ASN A 84 1.08 0.89 -17.61
N TYR A 85 0.87 0.99 -16.30
CA TYR A 85 1.81 1.55 -15.34
C TYR A 85 2.59 0.48 -14.56
N ALA A 86 2.58 -0.78 -15.02
CA ALA A 86 3.30 -1.87 -14.35
C ALA A 86 4.80 -1.58 -14.18
N GLN A 87 5.42 -0.79 -15.05
CA GLN A 87 6.82 -0.38 -14.92
C GLN A 87 7.09 0.52 -13.70
N PHE A 88 6.06 1.21 -13.21
CA PHE A 88 6.12 2.01 -11.98
C PHE A 88 5.69 1.21 -10.75
N ALA A 89 5.22 -0.02 -10.93
CA ALA A 89 4.91 -0.92 -9.85
C ALA A 89 6.21 -1.50 -9.28
N GLY A 90 6.39 -1.39 -7.96
CA GLY A 90 7.53 -1.94 -7.24
C GLY A 90 7.53 -1.46 -5.80
N ASP A 91 8.09 -2.27 -4.91
CA ASP A 91 8.37 -1.83 -3.55
C ASP A 91 9.56 -0.87 -3.58
N PHE A 92 9.45 0.26 -2.85
CA PHE A 92 10.50 1.28 -2.72
C PHE A 92 11.81 0.74 -2.11
N ASN A 93 11.83 -0.53 -1.69
CA ASN A 93 13.00 -1.23 -1.15
C ASN A 93 14.07 -1.57 -2.18
N ARG A 94 13.95 -1.12 -3.43
CA ARG A 94 15.12 -0.95 -4.29
C ARG A 94 15.86 0.30 -3.80
N THR A 95 16.55 0.18 -2.67
CA THR A 95 17.72 1.01 -2.36
C THR A 95 18.58 0.93 -3.62
N ASN A 96 18.62 2.00 -4.38
CA ASN A 96 19.59 2.11 -5.45
C ASN A 96 20.95 2.04 -4.74
N GLU A 97 21.77 1.07 -5.09
CA GLU A 97 23.17 0.95 -4.64
C GLU A 97 24.04 2.16 -5.06
N SER A 98 23.43 3.23 -5.59
CA SER A 98 24.04 4.48 -6.04
C SER A 98 23.67 5.70 -5.19
N ASP A 99 23.02 5.52 -4.03
CA ASP A 99 22.80 6.61 -3.07
C ASP A 99 24.07 6.97 -2.27
N SER A 100 25.26 6.72 -2.83
CA SER A 100 26.56 7.04 -2.22
C SER A 100 26.82 8.54 -2.11
N ASP A 101 26.09 9.36 -2.88
CA ASP A 101 26.30 10.82 -2.96
C ASP A 101 25.21 11.64 -2.24
N LEU A 102 24.24 10.99 -1.58
CA LEU A 102 23.28 11.74 -0.77
C LEU A 102 23.94 12.19 0.54
N PRO A 103 23.93 13.51 0.83
CA PRO A 103 24.41 13.98 2.11
C PRO A 103 23.56 13.36 3.23
N GLN A 104 24.24 12.95 4.31
CA GLN A 104 23.58 12.40 5.49
C GLN A 104 22.46 13.36 5.94
N LEU A 105 21.22 12.86 6.00
CA LEU A 105 20.14 13.64 6.60
C LEU A 105 20.44 13.79 8.09
N LEU A 106 20.71 15.03 8.50
CA LEU A 106 20.76 15.44 9.90
C LEU A 106 19.39 15.97 10.28
N TYR A 107 18.73 15.29 11.22
CA TYR A 107 17.46 15.73 11.75
C TYR A 107 17.67 16.62 12.98
N GLU A 108 16.68 17.43 13.33
CA GLU A 108 16.72 18.31 14.51
C GLU A 108 17.01 17.53 15.81
N ILE A 109 16.59 16.27 15.88
CA ILE A 109 16.83 15.36 17.00
C ILE A 109 18.33 15.02 17.13
N ASP A 110 19.03 14.84 16.01
CA ASP A 110 20.46 14.53 16.00
C ASP A 110 21.31 15.75 16.42
N LEU A 111 20.85 16.96 16.06
CA LEU A 111 21.44 18.21 16.53
C LEU A 111 21.21 18.40 18.04
N ALA A 112 19.99 18.15 18.52
CA ALA A 112 19.67 18.29 19.93
C ALA A 112 20.53 17.37 20.83
N ALA A 113 20.74 16.12 20.42
CA ALA A 113 21.59 15.19 21.17
C ALA A 113 23.06 15.62 21.21
N ALA A 114 23.59 16.15 20.09
CA ALA A 114 24.96 16.66 20.04
C ALA A 114 25.15 17.94 20.84
N ASP A 115 24.12 18.80 20.91
CA ASP A 115 24.13 20.02 21.72
C ASP A 115 23.99 19.68 23.21
N GLU A 116 23.15 18.71 23.59
CA GLU A 116 23.06 18.18 24.97
C GLU A 116 24.39 17.59 25.45
N GLU A 117 25.09 16.81 24.60
CA GLU A 117 26.41 16.29 24.94
C GLU A 117 27.44 17.42 25.14
N ARG A 118 27.38 18.46 24.30
CA ARG A 118 28.25 19.64 24.43
C ARG A 118 27.96 20.41 25.72
N ASP A 119 26.69 20.59 26.07
CA ASP A 119 26.26 21.25 27.30
C ASP A 119 26.68 20.45 28.55
N LEU A 120 26.61 19.11 28.50
CA LEU A 120 27.06 18.24 29.58
C LEU A 120 28.58 18.32 29.78
N VAL A 121 29.35 18.38 28.69
CA VAL A 121 30.81 18.56 28.73
C VAL A 121 31.18 19.94 29.28
N ASP A 122 30.49 21.00 28.87
CA ASP A 122 30.70 22.36 29.40
C ASP A 122 30.31 22.47 30.89
N CYS A 123 29.24 21.79 31.31
CA CYS A 123 28.86 21.69 32.73
C CYS A 123 29.88 20.91 33.56
N SER A 124 30.48 19.85 33.00
CA SER A 124 31.54 19.09 33.69
C SER A 124 32.86 19.87 33.82
N ASN A 125 33.13 20.80 32.89
CA ASN A 125 34.33 21.65 32.91
C ASN A 125 34.18 22.87 33.81
N ARG A 126 32.95 23.26 34.16
CA ARG A 126 32.68 24.21 35.24
C ARG A 126 32.76 23.49 36.58
N GLN A 127 33.93 23.60 37.24
CA GLN A 127 34.04 23.34 38.68
C GLN A 127 33.26 24.41 39.47
N GLU A 128 31.93 24.41 39.38
CA GLU A 128 31.09 25.17 40.28
C GLU A 128 30.78 24.31 41.51
N VAL A 129 30.95 24.92 42.68
CA VAL A 129 30.66 24.30 43.97
C VAL A 129 29.16 24.06 44.06
N VAL A 130 28.74 22.81 43.89
CA VAL A 130 27.36 22.38 44.15
C VAL A 130 27.12 22.47 45.66
N LYS A 131 26.31 23.45 46.09
CA LYS A 131 25.79 23.50 47.46
C LYS A 131 24.42 22.81 47.49
N GLU A 132 24.42 21.53 47.84
CA GLU A 132 23.20 20.81 48.19
C GLU A 132 22.79 21.12 49.63
N GLY A 133 21.52 21.40 49.84
CA GLY A 133 20.90 21.61 51.15
C GLY A 133 19.44 21.20 51.11
N PHE A 134 18.94 20.62 52.20
CA PHE A 134 17.53 20.25 52.32
C PHE A 134 16.72 21.41 52.88
N LEU A 135 15.62 21.78 52.22
CA LEU A 135 14.67 22.77 52.69
C LEU A 135 13.59 22.08 53.53
N LEU A 136 13.69 22.21 54.85
CA LEU A 136 12.67 21.67 55.76
C LEU A 136 11.51 22.66 55.82
N LEU A 137 10.40 22.35 55.16
CA LEU A 137 9.17 23.12 55.29
C LEU A 137 8.46 22.67 56.57
N ALA A 138 8.57 23.47 57.63
CA ALA A 138 7.72 23.27 58.80
C ALA A 138 6.27 23.64 58.43
N PRO A 139 5.27 22.80 58.76
CA PRO A 139 3.89 23.09 58.42
C PRO A 139 3.36 24.20 59.33
N ASP A 140 3.55 25.44 58.91
CA ASP A 140 2.77 26.55 59.46
C ASP A 140 1.38 26.48 58.82
N ALA A 141 0.37 26.28 59.68
CA ALA A 141 -1.02 25.97 59.34
C ALA A 141 -1.76 27.04 58.50
N GLY A 142 -1.07 28.08 58.01
CA GLY A 142 -1.65 29.18 57.23
C GLY A 142 -1.43 29.09 55.72
N LEU A 143 -0.56 28.20 55.20
CA LEU A 143 -0.23 28.22 53.76
C LEU A 143 -1.29 27.53 52.88
N LEU A 144 -2.05 26.57 53.43
CA LEU A 144 -3.03 25.77 52.70
C LEU A 144 -4.45 26.36 52.67
N ASP A 145 -4.70 27.47 53.39
CA ASP A 145 -6.02 28.10 53.49
C ASP A 145 -6.38 28.94 52.24
N ASN A 146 -5.41 29.20 51.36
CA ASN A 146 -5.62 29.95 50.12
C ASN A 146 -6.13 29.09 48.94
N PHE A 147 -6.40 27.80 49.16
CA PHE A 147 -6.86 26.86 48.12
C PHE A 147 -8.33 26.43 48.26
N LYS A 148 -9.17 27.25 48.89
CA LYS A 148 -10.60 26.95 49.04
C LYS A 148 -11.52 28.00 48.45
#